data_AF-A0A345BEZ8-F1
#
_entry.id   AF-A0A345BEZ8-F1
#
_cell.length_a   1.000
_cell.length_b   1.000
_cell.length_c   1.000
_cell.angle_alpha   90.00
_cell.angle_beta   90.00
_cell.angle_gamma   90.00
#
_symmetry.space_group_name_H-M   'P 1'
#
loop_
_entity.id
_entity.type
_entity.pdbx_description
1 polymer ?
#
loop_
_entity_poly.entity_id
_entity_poly.type
_entity_poly.pdbx_seq_one_letter_code
_entity_poly.pdbx_strand_id
1 'polypeptide(L)'
;MILFYFDVNVIVATRVVKFLEYEVTLWKGELVRFQDTCSETNHVQLVKYLVEVGTEEKRLMKAYVDIIRAFKLCSSIFGMSILVLMVEAFAHPLIYVQFFIDICKGAEGTQFQFVSRLVFLVSLVWIVKTFTLLSWLCVECQKFCLAVVDVEKTSAIILSKDRCLVPAHRLSKNVL
;
A
#
# COMPACT_ATOMS: atom_id res chain seq x y z
N MET A 1 -19.15 -18.17 4.64
CA MET A 1 -18.87 -17.11 5.63
C MET A 1 -17.38 -16.78 5.72
N ILE A 2 -16.50 -17.78 5.82
CA ILE A 2 -15.03 -17.59 5.91
C ILE A 2 -14.45 -16.82 4.71
N LEU A 3 -14.89 -17.12 3.48
CA LEU A 3 -14.39 -16.45 2.26
C LEU A 3 -14.76 -14.95 2.21
N PHE A 4 -15.97 -14.62 2.64
CA PHE A 4 -16.43 -13.23 2.73
C PHE A 4 -15.60 -12.42 3.74
N TYR A 5 -15.16 -13.06 4.84
CA TYR A 5 -14.27 -12.42 5.81
C TYR A 5 -12.93 -12.03 5.18
N PHE A 6 -12.33 -12.89 4.34
CA PHE A 6 -11.10 -12.56 3.63
C PHE A 6 -11.31 -11.46 2.59
N ASP A 7 -12.41 -11.50 1.83
CA ASP A 7 -12.75 -10.44 0.87
C ASP A 7 -12.84 -9.06 1.56
N VAL A 8 -13.55 -8.99 2.68
CA VAL A 8 -13.69 -7.76 3.47
C VAL A 8 -12.34 -7.30 4.01
N ASN A 9 -11.51 -8.21 4.53
CA ASN A 9 -10.17 -7.86 5.02
C ASN A 9 -9.27 -7.31 3.92
N VAL A 10 -9.33 -7.86 2.70
CA VAL A 10 -8.56 -7.32 1.56
C VAL A 10 -9.06 -5.93 1.19
N ILE A 11 -10.38 -5.71 1.15
CA ILE A 11 -10.94 -4.38 0.87
C ILE A 11 -10.50 -3.37 1.94
N VAL A 12 -10.55 -3.74 3.22
CA VAL A 12 -10.08 -2.89 4.33
C VAL A 12 -8.60 -2.60 4.19
N ALA A 13 -7.76 -3.60 3.94
CA ALA A 13 -6.33 -3.43 3.72
C ALA A 13 -6.04 -2.45 2.57
N THR A 14 -6.73 -2.60 1.43
CA THR A 14 -6.63 -1.71 0.28
C THR A 14 -6.95 -0.26 0.66
N ARG A 15 -8.01 -0.04 1.45
CA ARG A 15 -8.39 1.31 1.91
C ARG A 15 -7.36 1.91 2.87
N VAL A 16 -6.82 1.10 3.78
CA VAL A 16 -5.77 1.53 4.72
C VAL A 16 -4.50 1.92 3.96
N VAL A 17 -4.07 1.10 3.00
CA VAL A 17 -2.87 1.41 2.19
C VAL A 17 -3.06 2.69 1.38
N LYS A 18 -4.23 2.88 0.76
CA LYS A 18 -4.56 4.12 0.04
C LYS A 18 -4.56 5.35 0.95
N PHE A 19 -5.05 5.20 2.19
CA PHE A 19 -4.98 6.27 3.18
C PHE A 19 -3.54 6.60 3.55
N LEU A 20 -2.70 5.58 3.77
CA LEU A 20 -1.28 5.79 4.07
C LEU A 20 -0.52 6.44 2.90
N GLU A 21 -0.85 6.10 1.65
CA GLU A 21 -0.30 6.75 0.45
C GLU A 21 -0.60 8.26 0.47
N TYR A 22 -1.84 8.63 0.78
CA TYR A 22 -2.25 10.02 0.92
C TYR A 22 -1.48 10.74 2.03
N GLU A 23 -1.32 10.11 3.20
CA GLU A 23 -0.57 10.68 4.32
C GLU A 23 0.92 10.89 3.98
N VAL A 24 1.56 9.94 3.27
CA VAL A 24 2.95 10.12 2.80
C VAL A 24 3.04 11.30 1.81
N THR A 25 2.08 11.42 0.91
CA THR A 25 2.04 12.51 -0.08
C THR A 25 1.83 13.88 0.58
N LEU A 26 0.96 13.93 1.59
CA LEU A 26 0.73 15.13 2.39
C LEU A 26 2.01 15.52 3.16
N TRP A 27 2.64 14.52 3.80
CA TRP A 27 3.90 14.70 4.50
C TRP A 27 5.00 15.26 3.59
N LYS A 28 5.10 14.76 2.35
CA LYS A 28 6.02 15.30 1.33
C LYS A 28 5.77 16.79 1.09
N GLY A 29 4.50 17.19 0.95
CA GLY A 29 4.12 18.59 0.77
C GLY A 29 4.54 19.47 1.95
N GLU A 30 4.36 18.99 3.17
CA GLU A 30 4.81 19.68 4.39
C GLU A 30 6.34 19.78 4.49
N LEU A 31 7.08 18.75 4.07
CA LEU A 31 8.54 18.82 3.99
C LEU A 31 9.02 19.93 3.06
N VAL A 32 8.40 20.07 1.88
CA VAL A 32 8.74 21.12 0.91
C VAL A 32 8.40 22.50 1.48
N ARG A 33 7.21 22.69 2.06
CA ARG A 33 6.83 23.94 2.73
C ARG A 33 7.79 24.33 3.85
N PHE A 34 8.18 23.36 4.67
CA PHE A 34 9.15 23.55 5.75
C PHE A 34 10.50 24.03 5.19
N GLN A 35 10.97 23.41 4.10
CA GLN A 35 12.19 23.85 3.42
C GLN A 35 12.08 25.29 2.89
N ASP A 36 10.98 25.62 2.21
CA ASP A 36 10.76 26.96 1.65
C ASP A 36 10.74 28.02 2.76
N THR A 37 10.03 27.75 3.86
CA THR A 37 9.96 28.64 5.03
C THR A 37 11.34 28.85 5.66
N CYS A 38 12.15 27.78 5.78
CA CYS A 38 13.54 27.89 6.22
C CYS A 38 14.35 28.78 5.26
N SER A 39 14.17 28.65 3.95
CA SER A 39 14.96 29.40 2.95
C SER A 39 14.66 30.90 2.96
N GLU A 40 13.44 31.31 3.33
CA GLU A 40 13.00 32.70 3.36
C GLU A 40 13.29 33.44 4.68
N THR A 41 13.65 32.72 5.76
CA THR A 41 13.81 33.34 7.08
C THR A 41 15.12 34.13 7.19
N ASN A 42 15.03 35.45 7.43
CA ASN A 42 16.18 36.32 7.67
C ASN A 42 16.95 35.94 8.96
N HIS A 43 18.27 36.15 8.95
CA HIS A 43 19.21 35.80 10.04
C HIS A 43 18.81 36.24 11.46
N VAL A 44 18.00 37.29 11.61
CA VAL A 44 17.60 37.87 12.92
C VAL A 44 16.39 37.14 13.53
N GLN A 45 15.50 36.55 12.73
CA GLN A 45 14.40 35.71 13.23
C GLN A 45 14.87 34.28 13.58
N LEU A 46 16.07 33.92 13.13
CA LEU A 46 16.64 32.58 13.18
C LEU A 46 16.75 31.99 14.60
N VAL A 47 17.06 32.80 15.62
CA VAL A 47 17.32 32.27 16.98
C VAL A 47 16.05 31.80 17.69
N LYS A 48 14.94 32.56 17.57
CA LYS A 48 13.64 32.16 18.13
C LYS A 48 13.03 31.04 17.29
N TYR A 49 13.20 31.12 15.97
CA TYR A 49 12.80 30.12 15.00
C TYR A 49 13.53 28.78 15.23
N LEU A 50 14.83 28.76 15.58
CA LEU A 50 15.60 27.53 15.81
C LEU A 50 15.04 26.63 16.93
N VAL A 51 14.45 27.21 17.98
CA VAL A 51 13.83 26.43 19.06
C VAL A 51 12.50 25.82 18.59
N GLU A 52 11.66 26.60 17.90
CA GLU A 52 10.38 26.15 17.36
C GLU A 52 10.57 25.12 16.23
N VAL A 53 11.50 25.38 15.32
CA VAL A 53 11.90 24.49 14.22
C VAL A 53 12.37 23.13 14.72
N GLY A 54 13.12 23.09 15.83
CA GLY A 54 13.54 21.82 16.42
C GLY A 54 12.37 20.97 16.91
N THR A 55 11.24 21.58 17.28
CA THR A 55 10.01 20.86 17.64
C THR A 55 9.21 20.43 16.42
N GLU A 56 9.12 21.26 15.39
CA GLU A 56 8.44 20.94 14.13
C GLU A 56 9.17 19.84 13.37
N GLU A 57 10.50 19.89 13.28
CA GLU A 57 11.35 18.85 12.69
C GLU A 57 11.06 17.48 13.33
N LYS A 58 11.03 17.44 14.67
CA LYS A 58 10.74 16.21 15.42
C LYS A 58 9.32 15.71 15.19
N ARG A 59 8.34 16.62 15.08
CA ARG A 59 6.94 16.26 14.79
C ARG A 59 6.80 15.68 13.38
N LEU A 60 7.41 16.33 12.40
CA LEU A 60 7.39 15.87 11.01
C LEU A 60 8.09 14.52 10.88
N MET A 61 9.28 14.35 11.46
CA MET A 61 9.96 13.04 11.49
C MET A 61 9.12 11.96 12.17
N LYS A 62 8.53 12.28 13.32
CA LYS A 62 7.69 11.33 14.06
C LYS A 62 6.48 10.91 13.22
N ALA A 63 5.80 11.85 12.56
CA ALA A 63 4.68 11.55 11.67
C ALA A 63 5.09 10.59 10.55
N TYR A 64 6.22 10.82 9.89
CA TYR A 64 6.75 9.92 8.86
C TYR A 64 7.01 8.50 9.41
N VAL A 65 7.71 8.41 10.54
CA VAL A 65 8.00 7.11 11.19
C VAL A 65 6.72 6.38 11.56
N ASP A 66 5.72 7.09 12.07
CA ASP A 66 4.44 6.52 12.45
C ASP A 66 3.65 6.03 11.22
N ILE A 67 3.69 6.73 10.08
CA ILE A 67 3.11 6.28 8.80
C ILE A 67 3.78 4.99 8.31
N ILE A 68 5.11 4.94 8.28
CA ILE A 68 5.87 3.74 7.88
C ILE A 68 5.59 2.57 8.84
N ARG A 69 5.51 2.84 10.15
CA ARG A 69 5.17 1.82 11.14
C ARG A 69 3.74 1.30 10.94
N ALA A 70 2.78 2.17 10.64
CA ALA A 70 1.41 1.79 10.35
C ALA A 70 1.33 0.89 9.10
N PHE A 71 2.10 1.19 8.05
CA PHE A 71 2.20 0.31 6.89
C PHE A 71 2.79 -1.06 7.23
N LYS A 72 3.88 -1.11 8.01
CA LYS A 72 4.47 -2.38 8.48
C LYS A 72 3.47 -3.21 9.31
N LEU A 73 2.71 -2.56 10.18
CA LEU A 73 1.67 -3.21 10.97
C LEU A 73 0.54 -3.74 10.07
N CYS A 74 0.08 -2.95 9.11
CA CYS A 74 -0.90 -3.35 8.11
C CYS A 74 -0.41 -4.57 7.31
N SER A 75 0.83 -4.54 6.81
CA SER A 75 1.47 -5.67 6.13
C SER A 75 1.55 -6.92 7.00
N SER A 76 1.83 -6.78 8.30
CA SER A 76 1.89 -7.90 9.23
C SER A 76 0.52 -8.52 9.52
N ILE A 77 -0.50 -7.68 9.74
CA ILE A 77 -1.88 -8.13 10.05
C ILE A 77 -2.51 -8.78 8.83
N PHE A 78 -2.42 -8.13 7.67
CA PHE A 78 -3.08 -8.60 6.46
C PHE A 78 -2.22 -9.58 5.65
N GLY A 79 -0.92 -9.71 5.94
CA GLY A 79 -0.01 -10.61 5.23
C GLY A 79 -0.49 -12.06 5.21
N MET A 80 -1.01 -12.55 6.34
CA MET A 80 -1.61 -13.89 6.41
C MET A 80 -2.90 -13.99 5.59
N SER A 81 -3.74 -12.95 5.59
CA SER A 81 -4.97 -12.93 4.78
C SER A 81 -4.66 -12.94 3.29
N ILE A 82 -3.64 -12.17 2.87
CA ILE A 82 -3.16 -12.14 1.48
C ILE A 82 -2.60 -13.51 1.09
N LEU A 83 -1.79 -14.14 1.96
CA LEU A 83 -1.22 -15.46 1.70
C LEU A 83 -2.32 -16.51 1.50
N VAL A 84 -3.34 -16.53 2.38
CA VAL A 84 -4.49 -17.42 2.23
C VAL A 84 -5.21 -17.17 0.92
N LEU A 85 -5.46 -15.90 0.56
CA LEU A 85 -6.10 -15.53 -0.69
C LEU A 85 -5.29 -15.96 -1.92
N MET A 86 -3.95 -15.86 -1.86
CA MET A 86 -3.08 -16.35 -2.94
C MET A 86 -3.20 -17.87 -3.09
N VAL A 87 -3.08 -18.61 -1.98
CA VAL A 87 -3.23 -20.08 -2.00
C VAL A 87 -4.60 -20.46 -2.56
N GLU A 88 -5.65 -19.75 -2.15
CA GLU A 88 -7.00 -19.95 -2.65
C GLU A 88 -7.12 -19.69 -4.16
N ALA A 89 -6.52 -18.59 -4.64
CA ALA A 89 -6.52 -18.20 -6.04
C ALA A 89 -5.82 -19.22 -6.95
N PHE A 90 -4.84 -19.98 -6.42
CA PHE A 90 -4.18 -21.05 -7.17
C PHE A 90 -4.85 -22.42 -6.99
N ALA A 91 -5.29 -22.76 -5.78
CA ALA A 91 -5.88 -24.05 -5.49
C ALA A 91 -7.25 -24.24 -6.18
N HIS A 92 -8.10 -23.22 -6.16
CA HIS A 92 -9.45 -23.33 -6.73
C HIS A 92 -9.45 -23.62 -8.23
N PRO A 93 -8.72 -22.88 -9.10
CA PRO A 93 -8.64 -23.21 -10.51
C PRO A 93 -8.18 -24.64 -10.77
N LEU A 94 -7.19 -25.15 -10.02
CA LEU A 94 -6.69 -26.51 -10.18
C LEU A 94 -7.76 -27.55 -9.85
N ILE A 95 -8.47 -27.36 -8.73
CA ILE A 95 -9.58 -28.22 -8.35
C ILE A 95 -10.69 -28.18 -9.41
N TYR A 96 -11.02 -26.99 -9.93
CA TYR A 96 -12.06 -26.86 -10.96
C TYR A 96 -11.68 -27.48 -12.29
N VAL A 97 -10.41 -27.37 -12.71
CA VAL A 97 -9.92 -28.05 -13.91
C VAL A 97 -10.03 -29.57 -13.75
N GLN A 98 -9.65 -30.10 -12.58
CA GLN A 98 -9.79 -31.53 -12.29
C GLN A 98 -11.26 -31.98 -12.33
N PHE A 99 -12.16 -31.25 -11.65
CA PHE A 99 -13.60 -31.53 -11.68
C PHE A 99 -14.16 -31.48 -13.10
N PHE A 100 -13.74 -30.51 -13.90
CA PHE A 100 -14.16 -30.38 -15.29
C PHE A 100 -13.73 -31.60 -16.12
N ILE A 101 -12.49 -32.07 -15.95
CA ILE A 101 -11.98 -33.28 -16.62
C ILE A 101 -12.81 -34.51 -16.23
N ASP A 102 -13.09 -34.68 -14.94
CA ASP A 102 -13.85 -35.84 -14.44
C ASP A 102 -15.29 -35.83 -14.95
N ILE A 103 -15.93 -34.65 -15.02
CA ILE A 103 -17.25 -34.48 -15.60
C ILE A 103 -17.24 -34.81 -17.10
N CYS A 104 -16.24 -34.34 -17.85
CA CYS A 104 -16.13 -34.62 -19.29
C CYS A 104 -15.94 -36.11 -19.59
N LYS A 105 -15.33 -36.89 -18.68
CA LYS A 105 -15.16 -38.33 -18.83
C LYS A 105 -16.41 -39.15 -18.50
N GLY A 106 -17.30 -38.65 -17.63
CA GLY A 106 -18.46 -39.39 -17.12
C GLY A 106 -19.82 -39.01 -17.72
N ALA A 107 -19.91 -38.02 -18.60
CA ALA A 107 -21.19 -37.43 -19.00
C ALA A 107 -21.82 -38.08 -20.24
N GLU A 108 -22.63 -39.13 -20.05
CA GLU A 108 -23.67 -39.53 -21.00
C GLU A 108 -25.03 -38.96 -20.53
N GLY A 109 -25.41 -37.75 -20.99
CA GLY A 109 -26.73 -37.16 -20.69
C GLY A 109 -26.79 -35.63 -20.80
N THR A 110 -27.91 -35.11 -21.33
CA THR A 110 -28.12 -33.67 -21.59
C THR A 110 -28.24 -32.80 -20.33
N GLN A 111 -28.82 -33.33 -19.24
CA GLN A 111 -28.92 -32.58 -17.97
C GLN A 111 -27.57 -32.31 -17.31
N PHE A 112 -26.61 -33.25 -17.43
CA PHE A 112 -25.28 -33.13 -16.84
C PHE A 112 -24.45 -32.01 -17.48
N GLN A 113 -24.68 -31.76 -18.79
CA GLN A 113 -24.00 -30.69 -19.53
C GLN A 113 -24.39 -29.29 -19.04
N PHE A 114 -25.66 -29.08 -18.67
CA PHE A 114 -26.12 -27.77 -18.18
C PHE A 114 -25.50 -27.43 -16.82
N VAL A 115 -25.53 -28.38 -15.87
CA VAL A 115 -24.94 -28.19 -14.53
C VAL A 115 -23.44 -27.94 -14.63
N SER A 116 -22.72 -28.69 -15.47
CA SER A 116 -21.29 -28.50 -15.72
C SER A 116 -20.97 -27.08 -16.21
N ARG A 117 -21.71 -26.59 -17.21
CA ARG A 117 -21.54 -25.23 -17.73
C ARG A 117 -21.81 -24.16 -16.66
N LEU A 118 -22.86 -24.35 -15.85
CA LEU A 118 -23.19 -23.40 -14.78
C LEU A 118 -22.09 -23.37 -13.71
N VAL A 119 -21.61 -24.53 -13.26
CA VAL A 119 -20.50 -24.63 -12.30
C VAL A 119 -19.25 -23.94 -12.86
N PHE A 120 -18.89 -24.22 -14.11
CA PHE A 120 -17.75 -23.57 -14.76
C PHE A 120 -17.87 -22.04 -14.80
N LEU A 121 -19.04 -21.51 -15.14
CA LEU A 121 -19.28 -20.05 -15.15
C LEU A 121 -19.15 -19.45 -13.75
N VAL A 122 -19.74 -20.09 -12.73
CA VAL A 122 -19.63 -19.63 -11.34
C VAL A 122 -18.16 -19.64 -10.87
N SER A 123 -17.41 -20.69 -11.22
CA SER A 123 -15.97 -20.78 -10.92
C SER A 123 -15.17 -19.68 -11.60
N LEU A 124 -15.42 -19.40 -12.88
CA LEU A 124 -14.75 -18.31 -13.59
C LEU A 124 -15.02 -16.96 -12.92
N VAL A 125 -16.28 -16.68 -12.56
CA VAL A 125 -16.63 -15.43 -11.86
C VAL A 125 -15.88 -15.33 -10.53
N TRP A 126 -15.80 -16.43 -9.77
CA TRP A 126 -15.06 -16.46 -8.50
C TRP A 126 -13.56 -16.19 -8.68
N ILE A 127 -12.94 -16.81 -9.69
CA ILE A 127 -11.53 -16.62 -10.03
C ILE A 127 -11.28 -15.17 -10.40
N VAL A 128 -12.07 -14.62 -11.33
CA VAL A 128 -11.94 -13.22 -11.77
C VAL A 128 -12.08 -12.26 -10.59
N LYS A 129 -13.07 -12.47 -9.71
CA LYS A 129 -13.24 -11.67 -8.48
C LYS A 129 -11.98 -11.70 -7.62
N THR A 130 -11.45 -12.89 -7.34
CA THR A 130 -10.28 -13.07 -6.45
C THR A 130 -9.03 -12.41 -7.03
N PHE A 131 -8.76 -12.63 -8.32
CA PHE A 131 -7.65 -11.95 -9.02
C PHE A 131 -7.83 -10.43 -9.04
N THR A 132 -9.04 -9.93 -9.29
CA THR A 132 -9.31 -8.48 -9.30
C THR A 132 -9.02 -7.84 -7.94
N LEU A 133 -9.47 -8.47 -6.85
CA LEU A 133 -9.20 -7.98 -5.49
C LEU A 133 -7.71 -7.98 -5.15
N LEU A 134 -7.00 -9.07 -5.49
CA LEU A 134 -5.58 -9.19 -5.24
C LEU A 134 -4.76 -8.18 -6.07
N SER A 135 -5.06 -8.08 -7.37
CA SER A 135 -4.42 -7.10 -8.26
C SER A 135 -4.65 -5.67 -7.79
N TRP A 136 -5.87 -5.34 -7.34
CA TRP A 136 -6.15 -4.02 -6.79
C TRP A 136 -5.30 -3.73 -5.55
N LEU A 137 -5.26 -4.64 -4.57
CA LEU A 137 -4.42 -4.46 -3.39
C LEU A 137 -2.93 -4.27 -3.76
N CYS A 138 -2.41 -5.08 -4.69
CA CYS A 138 -1.04 -4.96 -5.18
C CYS A 138 -0.75 -3.59 -5.79
N VAL A 139 -1.68 -3.05 -6.60
CA VAL A 139 -1.53 -1.72 -7.20
C VAL A 139 -1.45 -0.63 -6.13
N GLU A 140 -2.31 -0.66 -5.12
CA GLU A 140 -2.27 0.35 -4.04
C GLU A 140 -0.99 0.23 -3.20
N CYS A 141 -0.54 -1.00 -2.90
CA CYS A 141 0.76 -1.23 -2.24
C CYS A 141 1.93 -0.67 -3.07
N GLN A 142 1.91 -0.87 -4.39
CA GLN A 142 2.94 -0.34 -5.28
C GLN A 142 2.94 1.19 -5.29
N LYS A 143 1.76 1.83 -5.34
CA LYS A 143 1.65 3.29 -5.26
C LYS A 143 2.21 3.84 -3.95
N PHE A 144 1.88 3.21 -2.83
CA PHE A 144 2.46 3.57 -1.53
C PHE A 144 3.99 3.48 -1.55
N CYS A 145 4.55 2.37 -2.04
CA CYS A 145 6.02 2.22 -2.15
C CYS A 145 6.64 3.30 -3.05
N LEU A 146 5.99 3.66 -4.17
CA LEU A 146 6.45 4.73 -5.04
C LEU A 146 6.40 6.10 -4.36
N ALA A 147 5.37 6.38 -3.55
CA ALA A 147 5.27 7.61 -2.76
C ALA A 147 6.40 7.71 -1.73
N VAL A 148 6.76 6.60 -1.08
CA VAL A 148 7.91 6.55 -0.15
C VAL A 148 9.22 6.82 -0.88
N VAL A 149 9.46 6.18 -2.03
CA VAL A 149 10.66 6.42 -2.86
C VAL A 149 10.73 7.87 -3.34
N ASP A 150 9.60 8.47 -3.66
CA ASP A 150 9.53 9.89 -4.07
C ASP A 150 9.86 10.84 -2.90
N VAL A 151 9.46 10.50 -1.67
CA VAL A 151 9.88 11.19 -0.44
C VAL A 151 11.40 11.07 -0.22
N GLU A 152 11.98 9.89 -0.40
CA GLU A 152 13.43 9.66 -0.28
C GLU A 152 14.20 10.49 -1.32
N LYS A 153 13.76 10.47 -2.59
CA LYS A 153 14.34 11.30 -3.66
C LYS A 153 14.26 12.78 -3.36
N THR A 154 13.11 13.24 -2.88
CA THR A 154 12.91 14.64 -2.48
C THR A 154 13.88 15.00 -1.35
N SER A 155 14.00 14.14 -0.34
CA SER A 155 14.94 14.33 0.77
C SER A 155 16.40 14.37 0.29
N ALA A 156 16.79 13.52 -0.66
CA ALA A 156 18.12 13.56 -1.27
C ALA A 156 18.40 14.85 -2.05
N ILE A 157 17.41 15.38 -2.77
CA ILE A 157 17.51 16.67 -3.47
C ILE A 157 17.64 17.83 -2.48
N ILE A 158 16.93 17.78 -1.35
CA ILE A 158 17.06 18.77 -0.28
C ILE A 158 18.46 18.72 0.32
N LEU A 159 18.98 17.51 0.54
CA LEU A 159 20.31 17.29 1.09
C LEU A 159 21.43 17.83 0.18
N SER A 160 21.28 17.73 -1.15
CA SER A 160 22.30 18.15 -2.11
C SER A 160 22.34 19.67 -2.38
N LYS A 161 21.37 20.44 -1.88
CA LYS A 161 21.38 21.90 -1.99
C LYS A 161 22.30 22.52 -0.92
N ASP A 162 23.45 23.04 -1.35
CA ASP A 162 24.49 23.68 -0.50
C ASP A 162 24.00 24.86 0.37
N ARG A 163 22.80 25.41 0.12
CA ARG A 163 22.21 26.52 0.89
C ARG A 163 21.15 26.09 1.90
N CYS A 164 20.97 24.79 2.13
CA CYS A 164 19.96 24.32 3.07
C CYS A 164 20.35 24.61 4.53
N LEU A 165 19.38 25.07 5.30
CA LEU A 165 19.48 25.24 6.75
C LEU A 165 19.65 23.87 7.44
N VAL A 166 20.49 23.86 8.50
CA VAL A 166 20.87 22.66 9.28
C VAL A 166 19.69 21.77 9.71
N PRO A 167 18.51 22.30 10.10
CA PRO A 167 17.36 21.46 10.50
C PRO A 167 16.75 20.66 9.35
N ALA A 168 16.54 21.27 8.17
CA ALA A 168 16.01 20.57 6.99
C ALA A 168 16.99 19.48 6.52
N HIS A 169 18.29 19.78 6.54
CA HIS A 169 19.33 18.81 6.21
C HIS A 169 19.35 17.63 7.20
N ARG A 170 19.14 17.87 8.51
CA ARG A 170 19.08 16.80 9.52
C ARG A 170 17.85 15.91 9.33
N LEU A 171 16.69 16.51 9.05
CA LEU A 171 15.46 15.78 8.78
C LEU A 171 15.61 14.87 7.56
N SER A 172 16.07 15.42 6.43
CA SER A 172 16.27 14.66 5.19
C SER A 172 17.30 13.54 5.34
N LYS A 173 18.33 13.73 6.18
CA LYS A 173 19.32 12.69 6.49
C LYS A 173 18.73 11.51 7.27
N ASN A 174 17.71 11.73 8.10
CA ASN A 174 17.10 10.65 8.90
C ASN A 174 16.02 9.87 8.13
N VAL A 175 15.54 10.42 7.00
CA VAL A 175 14.56 9.79 6.12
C VAL A 175 15.23 8.84 5.12
N LEU A 176 16.44 9.17 4.68
CA LEU A 176 17.32 8.31 3.86
C LEU A 176 17.94 7.19 4.70
#